data_AF-A0A1F5URY2-F1
#
_entry.id   AF-A0A1F5URY2-F1
#
_cell.length_a   1.000
_cell.length_b   1.000
_cell.length_c   1.000
_cell.angle_alpha   90.00
_cell.angle_beta   90.00
_cell.angle_gamma   90.00
#
_symmetry.space_group_name_H-M   'P 1'
#
loop_
_entity.id
_entity.type
_entity.pdbx_description
1 polymer ?
#
loop_
_entity_poly.entity_id
_entity_poly.type
_entity_poly.pdbx_seq_one_letter_code
_entity_poly.pdbx_strand_id
1 'polypeptide(L)'
;MKQIALLFFLIPFFYEAEQAKTVSIEHYQKGLEYYKANDSEKAKSEFLKALETNNADDASKNMLVALEREVYKEEPGDSFKDLVKELFLKGLVFYRAGEKEKALREWEKGLSLTPNNKQLKEFCNLVNEASKENSLKPVEKKEAERKKTVKKEVPVKKTALQKEKHSAANAKKSVDEKKVSDLYYEGLKLYKQGDLKKAVEIWEQVLKLDPDSNKTRKNLDRAKKELTQGE
;
A
#
# COMPACT_ATOMS: atom_id res chain seq x y z
N MET A 1 -32.32 29.25 -46.19
CA MET A 1 -32.67 27.80 -46.22
C MET A 1 -31.47 26.84 -46.20
N LYS A 2 -30.23 27.24 -46.58
CA LYS A 2 -29.09 26.30 -46.62
C LYS A 2 -28.51 25.87 -45.26
N GLN A 3 -28.74 26.61 -44.15
CA GLN A 3 -28.22 26.23 -42.83
C GLN A 3 -29.04 25.17 -42.09
N ILE A 4 -30.35 25.04 -42.38
CA ILE A 4 -31.23 24.07 -41.70
C ILE A 4 -31.01 22.65 -42.25
N ALA A 5 -30.65 22.51 -43.53
CA ALA A 5 -30.35 21.21 -44.14
C ALA A 5 -29.07 20.56 -43.58
N LEU A 6 -28.12 21.34 -43.06
CA LEU A 6 -26.87 20.82 -42.52
C LEU A 6 -27.05 20.11 -41.16
N LEU A 7 -28.07 20.52 -40.38
CA LEU A 7 -28.35 19.93 -39.07
C LEU A 7 -28.85 18.48 -39.20
N PHE A 8 -29.66 18.17 -40.21
CA PHE A 8 -30.19 16.81 -40.40
C PHE A 8 -29.13 15.76 -40.75
N PHE A 9 -28.02 16.16 -41.37
CA PHE A 9 -26.89 15.25 -41.66
C PHE A 9 -26.01 14.96 -40.43
N LEU A 10 -26.02 15.84 -39.42
CA LEU A 10 -25.21 15.69 -38.22
C LEU A 10 -25.93 14.96 -37.08
N ILE A 11 -27.28 14.90 -37.09
CA ILE A 11 -28.06 14.19 -36.07
C ILE A 11 -27.61 12.73 -35.83
N PRO A 12 -27.36 11.90 -36.88
CA PRO A 12 -26.88 10.53 -36.68
C PRO A 12 -25.50 10.49 -36.00
N PHE A 13 -24.62 11.41 -36.41
CA PHE A 13 -23.27 11.52 -35.84
C PHE A 13 -23.29 11.94 -34.37
N PHE A 14 -24.15 12.89 -33.99
CA PHE A 14 -24.35 13.27 -32.59
C PHE A 14 -24.93 12.13 -31.75
N TYR A 15 -25.89 11.38 -32.30
CA TYR A 15 -26.48 10.21 -31.62
C TYR A 15 -25.47 9.08 -31.40
N GLU A 16 -24.66 8.75 -32.42
CA GLU A 16 -23.59 7.76 -32.29
C GLU A 16 -22.53 8.19 -31.28
N ALA A 17 -22.13 9.47 -31.28
CA ALA A 17 -21.18 10.01 -30.31
C ALA A 17 -21.72 9.98 -28.87
N GLU A 18 -23.01 10.25 -28.67
CA GLU A 18 -23.65 10.19 -27.36
C GLU A 18 -23.80 8.75 -26.85
N GLN A 19 -24.13 7.81 -27.73
CA GLN A 19 -24.17 6.38 -27.39
C GLN A 19 -22.79 5.83 -27.04
N ALA A 20 -21.78 6.16 -27.85
CA ALA A 20 -20.39 5.82 -27.59
C ALA A 20 -19.92 6.32 -26.22
N LYS A 21 -20.31 7.54 -25.83
CA LYS A 21 -20.02 8.11 -24.53
C LYS A 21 -20.70 7.35 -23.39
N THR A 22 -21.98 6.98 -23.55
CA THR A 22 -22.73 6.22 -22.53
C THR A 22 -22.11 4.84 -22.29
N VAL A 23 -21.82 4.10 -23.36
CA VAL A 23 -21.21 2.77 -23.28
C VAL A 23 -19.81 2.83 -22.66
N SER A 24 -19.02 3.85 -22.99
CA SER A 24 -17.71 4.10 -22.37
C SER A 24 -17.83 4.28 -20.85
N ILE A 25 -18.80 5.05 -20.38
CA ILE A 25 -19.06 5.26 -18.94
C ILE A 25 -19.45 3.95 -18.25
N GLU A 26 -20.29 3.12 -18.86
CA GLU A 26 -20.70 1.83 -18.28
C GLU A 26 -19.51 0.88 -18.11
N HIS A 27 -18.66 0.75 -19.13
CA HIS A 27 -17.45 -0.06 -19.05
C HIS A 27 -16.46 0.48 -18.01
N TYR A 28 -16.28 1.80 -17.94
CA TYR A 28 -15.48 2.42 -16.89
C TYR A 28 -16.00 2.08 -15.47
N GLN A 29 -17.31 2.17 -15.25
CA GLN A 29 -17.93 1.83 -13.96
C GLN A 29 -17.72 0.36 -13.59
N LYS A 30 -17.93 -0.57 -14.54
CA LYS A 30 -17.65 -2.00 -14.33
C LYS A 30 -16.17 -2.26 -14.03
N GLY A 31 -15.28 -1.55 -14.72
CA GLY A 31 -13.84 -1.60 -14.44
C GLY A 31 -13.52 -1.19 -13.00
N LEU A 32 -14.15 -0.13 -12.49
CA LEU A 32 -14.02 0.28 -11.08
C LEU A 32 -14.58 -0.75 -10.10
N GLU A 33 -15.68 -1.43 -10.43
CA GLU A 33 -16.24 -2.51 -9.60
C GLU A 33 -15.27 -3.69 -9.49
N TYR A 34 -14.73 -4.17 -10.62
CA TYR A 34 -13.71 -5.23 -10.61
C TYR A 34 -12.44 -4.80 -9.91
N TYR A 35 -12.01 -3.54 -10.07
CA TYR A 35 -10.85 -2.99 -9.38
C TYR A 35 -11.04 -3.02 -7.85
N LYS A 36 -12.22 -2.59 -7.35
CA LYS A 36 -12.58 -2.68 -5.93
C LYS A 36 -12.67 -4.13 -5.44
N ALA A 37 -13.08 -5.05 -6.31
CA ALA A 37 -13.11 -6.48 -6.03
C ALA A 37 -11.72 -7.14 -6.13
N ASN A 38 -10.65 -6.38 -6.38
CA ASN A 38 -9.28 -6.86 -6.53
C ASN A 38 -9.07 -7.80 -7.74
N ASP A 39 -9.99 -7.79 -8.71
CA ASP A 39 -9.94 -8.54 -9.97
C ASP A 39 -9.31 -7.66 -11.06
N SER A 40 -7.98 -7.50 -10.99
CA SER A 40 -7.22 -6.59 -11.87
C SER A 40 -7.36 -6.94 -13.36
N GLU A 41 -7.50 -8.22 -13.71
CA GLU A 41 -7.63 -8.68 -15.10
C GLU A 41 -8.97 -8.26 -15.70
N LYS A 42 -10.08 -8.50 -14.98
CA LYS A 42 -11.39 -8.02 -15.44
C LYS A 42 -11.49 -6.51 -15.43
N ALA A 43 -10.90 -5.85 -14.42
CA ALA A 43 -10.83 -4.39 -14.38
C ALA A 43 -10.13 -3.84 -15.62
N LYS A 44 -8.95 -4.38 -15.97
CA LYS A 44 -8.20 -4.02 -17.17
C LYS A 44 -9.02 -4.23 -18.44
N SER A 45 -9.70 -5.37 -18.56
CA SER A 45 -10.55 -5.68 -19.71
C SER A 45 -11.66 -4.64 -19.89
N GLU A 46 -12.36 -4.27 -18.82
CA GLU A 46 -13.44 -3.28 -18.89
C GLU A 46 -12.92 -1.87 -19.20
N PHE A 47 -11.78 -1.45 -18.63
CA PHE A 47 -11.18 -0.16 -19.00
C PHE A 47 -10.72 -0.11 -20.47
N LEU A 48 -10.25 -1.22 -21.04
CA LEU A 48 -9.92 -1.28 -22.47
C LEU A 48 -11.16 -1.14 -23.35
N LYS A 49 -12.28 -1.81 -23.00
CA LYS A 49 -13.56 -1.64 -23.71
C LYS A 49 -14.08 -0.20 -23.65
N ALA A 50 -13.91 0.47 -22.51
CA ALA A 50 -14.26 1.88 -22.37
C ALA A 50 -13.50 2.77 -23.38
N LEU A 51 -12.23 2.46 -23.65
CA LEU A 51 -11.41 3.17 -24.64
C LEU A 51 -11.71 2.79 -26.10
N GLU A 52 -12.14 1.57 -26.37
CA GLU A 52 -12.55 1.13 -27.72
C GLU A 52 -13.75 1.96 -28.22
N THR A 53 -14.71 2.22 -27.33
CA THR A 53 -15.91 3.00 -27.64
C THR A 53 -15.69 4.52 -27.63
N ASN A 54 -14.74 4.99 -26.81
CA ASN A 54 -14.35 6.40 -26.77
C ASN A 54 -12.86 6.53 -26.43
N ASN A 55 -12.04 6.75 -27.46
CA ASN A 55 -10.58 6.85 -27.33
C ASN A 55 -10.09 8.04 -26.46
N ALA A 56 -10.99 8.97 -26.10
CA ALA A 56 -10.72 10.15 -25.29
C ALA A 56 -11.07 9.98 -23.80
N ASP A 57 -11.45 8.77 -23.34
CA ASP A 57 -11.70 8.55 -21.91
C ASP A 57 -10.39 8.52 -21.09
N ASP A 58 -9.97 9.69 -20.63
CA ASP A 58 -8.77 9.86 -19.82
C ASP A 58 -8.87 9.18 -18.45
N ALA A 59 -10.07 8.95 -17.92
CA ALA A 59 -10.25 8.25 -16.66
C ALA A 59 -9.90 6.77 -16.79
N SER A 60 -10.37 6.10 -17.85
CA SER A 60 -9.99 4.72 -18.15
C SER A 60 -8.50 4.58 -18.45
N LYS A 61 -7.89 5.53 -19.18
CA LYS A 61 -6.42 5.55 -19.39
C LYS A 61 -5.65 5.63 -18.08
N ASN A 62 -6.05 6.54 -17.20
CA ASN A 62 -5.39 6.72 -15.89
C ASN A 62 -5.50 5.45 -15.03
N MET A 63 -6.65 4.78 -15.04
CA MET A 63 -6.84 3.51 -14.34
C MET A 63 -5.98 2.38 -14.90
N LEU A 64 -5.82 2.29 -16.22
CA LEU A 64 -4.93 1.32 -16.84
C LEU A 64 -3.47 1.56 -16.45
N VAL A 65 -3.02 2.82 -16.47
CA VAL A 65 -1.68 3.19 -16.00
C VAL A 65 -1.49 2.83 -14.53
N ALA A 66 -2.51 3.05 -13.69
CA ALA A 66 -2.46 2.64 -12.29
C ALA A 66 -2.30 1.12 -12.14
N LEU A 67 -3.09 0.33 -12.86
CA LEU A 67 -3.00 -1.14 -12.85
C LEU A 67 -1.62 -1.64 -13.33
N GLU A 68 -1.05 -1.01 -14.37
CA GLU A 68 0.28 -1.35 -14.87
C GLU A 68 1.38 -1.02 -13.86
N ARG A 69 1.24 0.06 -13.10
CA ARG A 69 2.17 0.42 -12.01
C ARG A 69 2.13 -0.58 -10.86
N GLU A 70 1.00 -1.25 -10.64
CA GLU A 70 0.86 -2.28 -9.60
C GLU A 70 1.43 -3.64 -10.02
N VAL A 71 1.78 -3.84 -11.30
CA VAL A 71 2.51 -5.03 -11.74
C VAL A 71 3.95 -4.93 -11.26
N TYR A 72 4.38 -5.85 -10.40
CA TYR A 72 5.76 -5.87 -9.90
C TYR A 72 6.76 -6.06 -11.05
N LYS A 73 7.73 -5.16 -11.16
CA LYS A 73 8.82 -5.23 -12.13
C LYS A 73 10.05 -5.82 -11.46
N GLU A 74 10.36 -7.07 -11.78
CA GLU A 74 11.50 -7.77 -11.20
C GLU A 74 12.83 -7.09 -11.59
N GLU A 75 13.71 -6.89 -10.61
CA GLU A 75 15.08 -6.41 -10.84
C GLU A 75 16.02 -7.63 -10.93
N PRO A 76 16.52 -7.98 -12.13
CA PRO A 76 17.37 -9.15 -12.30
C PRO A 76 18.70 -9.00 -11.54
N GLY A 77 19.18 -10.10 -10.95
CA GLY A 77 20.42 -10.12 -10.18
C GLY A 77 20.28 -9.74 -8.70
N ASP A 78 19.10 -9.34 -8.23
CA ASP A 78 18.87 -9.15 -6.79
C ASP A 78 18.63 -10.49 -6.07
N SER A 79 19.46 -10.80 -5.08
CA SER A 79 19.35 -12.02 -4.26
C SER A 79 18.06 -12.08 -3.41
N PHE A 80 17.37 -10.95 -3.22
CA PHE A 80 16.12 -10.84 -2.47
C PHE A 80 14.88 -10.64 -3.36
N LYS A 81 14.99 -10.78 -4.69
CA LYS A 81 13.91 -10.47 -5.64
C LYS A 81 12.54 -11.03 -5.26
N ASP A 82 12.46 -12.28 -4.79
CA ASP A 82 11.20 -12.95 -4.47
C ASP A 82 10.58 -12.39 -3.18
N LEU A 83 11.41 -12.11 -2.17
CA LEU A 83 10.98 -11.48 -0.93
C LEU A 83 10.55 -10.03 -1.15
N VAL A 84 11.27 -9.31 -2.01
CA VAL A 84 10.93 -7.92 -2.37
C VAL A 84 9.61 -7.87 -3.13
N LYS A 85 9.37 -8.83 -4.04
CA LYS A 85 8.08 -9.03 -4.71
C LYS A 85 6.96 -9.30 -3.71
N GLU A 86 7.16 -10.20 -2.76
CA GLU A 86 6.18 -10.50 -1.71
C GLU A 86 5.84 -9.23 -0.89
N LEU A 87 6.86 -8.50 -0.44
CA LEU A 87 6.69 -7.25 0.32
C LEU A 87 5.95 -6.18 -0.48
N PHE A 88 6.28 -6.04 -1.77
CA PHE A 88 5.58 -5.14 -2.68
C PHE A 88 4.09 -5.49 -2.80
N LEU A 89 3.77 -6.75 -3.10
CA LEU A 89 2.40 -7.23 -3.25
C LEU A 89 1.60 -7.10 -1.96
N LYS A 90 2.21 -7.40 -0.81
CA LYS A 90 1.56 -7.23 0.49
C LYS A 90 1.31 -5.76 0.82
N GLY A 91 2.25 -4.88 0.47
CA GLY A 91 2.05 -3.44 0.59
C GLY A 91 0.90 -2.94 -0.30
N LEU A 92 0.78 -3.46 -1.53
CA LEU A 92 -0.37 -3.18 -2.41
C LEU A 92 -1.71 -3.62 -1.81
N VAL A 93 -1.77 -4.79 -1.19
CA VAL A 93 -2.99 -5.27 -0.49
C VAL A 93 -3.40 -4.26 0.58
N PHE A 94 -2.46 -3.83 1.43
CA PHE A 94 -2.75 -2.82 2.45
C PHE A 94 -3.13 -1.46 1.85
N TYR A 95 -2.45 -1.05 0.78
CA TYR A 95 -2.72 0.21 0.10
C TYR A 95 -4.13 0.25 -0.48
N ARG A 96 -4.55 -0.82 -1.16
CA ARG A 96 -5.92 -0.99 -1.69
C ARG A 96 -6.97 -1.07 -0.59
N ALA A 97 -6.63 -1.61 0.58
CA ALA A 97 -7.48 -1.59 1.78
C ALA A 97 -7.54 -0.22 2.47
N GLY A 98 -6.80 0.79 1.99
CA GLY A 98 -6.71 2.12 2.61
C GLY A 98 -5.77 2.20 3.82
N GLU A 99 -5.11 1.10 4.18
CA GLU A 99 -4.20 0.98 5.31
C GLU A 99 -2.79 1.48 4.96
N LYS A 100 -2.69 2.78 4.66
CA LYS A 100 -1.48 3.43 4.11
C LYS A 100 -0.23 3.22 4.96
N GLU A 101 -0.34 3.28 6.28
CA GLU A 101 0.82 3.09 7.18
C GLU A 101 1.31 1.64 7.16
N LYS A 102 0.42 0.66 6.99
CA LYS A 102 0.81 -0.75 6.81
C LYS A 102 1.47 -0.95 5.45
N ALA A 103 0.93 -0.36 4.39
CA ALA A 103 1.52 -0.42 3.06
C ALA A 103 2.95 0.14 3.05
N LEU A 104 3.13 1.34 3.60
CA LEU A 104 4.42 1.99 3.70
C LEU A 104 5.46 1.13 4.43
N ARG A 105 5.07 0.51 5.56
CA ARG A 105 5.96 -0.39 6.31
C ARG A 105 6.42 -1.60 5.51
N GLU A 106 5.55 -2.23 4.73
CA GLU A 106 5.94 -3.38 3.91
C GLU A 106 6.87 -2.95 2.77
N TRP A 107 6.62 -1.80 2.15
CA TRP A 107 7.51 -1.27 1.11
C TRP A 107 8.86 -0.79 1.64
N GLU A 108 8.90 -0.19 2.83
CA GLU A 108 10.15 0.19 3.52
C GLU A 108 11.03 -1.01 3.85
N LYS A 109 10.44 -2.15 4.22
CA LYS A 109 11.17 -3.43 4.36
C LYS A 109 11.77 -3.87 3.02
N GLY A 110 11.06 -3.68 1.92
CA GLY A 110 11.59 -3.96 0.57
C GLY A 110 12.77 -3.05 0.23
N LEU A 111 12.65 -1.76 0.54
CA LEU A 111 13.70 -0.76 0.33
C LEU A 111 14.92 -0.96 1.23
N SER A 112 14.77 -1.53 2.42
CA SER A 112 15.92 -1.84 3.28
C SER A 112 16.81 -2.93 2.67
N LEU A 113 16.22 -3.86 1.91
CA LEU A 113 16.91 -4.90 1.16
C LEU A 113 17.39 -4.39 -0.20
N THR A 114 16.61 -3.49 -0.83
CA THR A 114 16.83 -3.00 -2.20
C THR A 114 16.71 -1.48 -2.26
N PRO A 115 17.70 -0.72 -1.73
CA PRO A 115 17.58 0.73 -1.57
C PRO A 115 17.41 1.51 -2.88
N ASN A 116 17.65 0.87 -4.04
CA ASN A 116 17.55 1.47 -5.36
C ASN A 116 16.30 1.04 -6.14
N ASN A 117 15.43 0.19 -5.58
CA ASN A 117 14.23 -0.25 -6.26
C ASN A 117 13.30 0.94 -6.56
N LYS A 118 13.16 1.26 -7.86
CA LYS A 118 12.45 2.46 -8.30
C LYS A 118 10.95 2.38 -8.00
N GLN A 119 10.36 1.21 -8.21
CA GLN A 119 8.92 1.01 -8.02
C GLN A 119 8.53 1.16 -6.54
N LEU A 120 9.30 0.57 -5.62
CA LEU A 120 9.06 0.75 -4.19
C LEU A 120 9.17 2.21 -3.75
N LYS A 121 10.19 2.95 -4.23
CA LYS A 121 10.33 4.39 -3.95
C LYS A 121 9.11 5.17 -4.43
N GLU A 122 8.64 4.88 -5.64
CA GLU A 122 7.49 5.53 -6.24
C GLU A 122 6.22 5.35 -5.40
N PHE A 123 5.94 4.12 -4.95
CA PHE A 123 4.77 3.82 -4.12
C PHE A 123 4.88 4.45 -2.71
N CYS A 124 6.06 4.42 -2.09
CA CYS A 124 6.30 5.13 -0.82
C CYS A 124 6.05 6.65 -0.96
N ASN A 125 6.55 7.27 -2.04
CA ASN A 125 6.36 8.69 -2.29
C ASN A 125 4.89 9.05 -2.47
N LEU A 126 4.15 8.23 -3.22
CA LEU A 126 2.72 8.44 -3.44
C LEU A 126 1.91 8.48 -2.13
N VAL A 127 2.23 7.59 -1.18
CA VAL A 127 1.59 7.60 0.15
C VAL A 127 2.01 8.83 0.97
N ASN A 128 3.29 9.18 0.95
CA ASN A 128 3.83 10.29 1.72
C ASN A 128 3.30 11.66 1.24
N GLU A 129 3.20 11.86 -0.08
CA GLU A 129 2.69 13.11 -0.68
C GLU A 129 1.21 13.32 -0.36
N ALA A 130 0.38 12.27 -0.52
CA ALA A 130 -1.04 12.33 -0.15
C ALA A 130 -1.25 12.66 1.34
N SER A 131 -0.31 12.24 2.21
CA SER A 131 -0.38 12.53 3.65
C SER A 131 0.00 13.99 3.96
N LYS A 132 0.99 14.54 3.25
CA LYS A 132 1.37 15.97 3.36
C LYS A 132 0.24 16.89 2.90
N GLU A 133 -0.41 16.58 1.78
CA GLU A 133 -1.53 17.39 1.27
C GLU A 133 -2.71 17.43 2.25
N ASN A 134 -3.00 16.30 2.92
CA ASN A 134 -4.05 16.23 3.93
C ASN A 134 -3.71 17.02 5.22
N SER A 135 -2.42 17.17 5.53
CA SER A 135 -1.95 17.95 6.69
C SER A 135 -1.91 19.47 6.46
N LEU A 136 -1.95 19.91 5.19
CA LEU A 136 -1.86 21.32 4.79
C LEU A 136 -3.23 21.96 4.50
N LYS A 137 -4.33 21.20 4.55
CA LYS A 137 -5.68 21.79 4.53
C LYS A 137 -5.89 22.56 5.85
N PRO A 138 -6.20 23.87 5.82
CA PRO A 138 -6.57 24.59 7.03
C PRO A 138 -7.72 23.85 7.72
N VAL A 139 -7.56 23.54 9.00
CA VAL A 139 -8.61 22.99 9.86
C VAL A 139 -9.67 24.07 10.06
N GLU A 140 -10.45 24.36 9.03
CA GLU A 140 -11.68 25.12 9.19
C GLU A 140 -12.76 24.17 9.71
N LYS A 141 -13.28 24.54 10.88
CA LYS A 141 -14.42 23.95 11.62
C LYS A 141 -14.06 22.82 12.58
N LYS A 142 -13.54 23.20 13.75
CA LYS A 142 -14.00 22.63 15.05
C LYS A 142 -13.65 23.48 16.29
N GLU A 143 -13.53 24.80 16.15
CA GLU A 143 -13.22 25.68 17.30
C GLU A 143 -14.33 26.67 17.70
N ALA A 144 -15.44 26.74 16.96
CA ALA A 144 -16.53 27.69 17.24
C ALA A 144 -17.60 27.23 18.26
N GLU A 145 -17.61 25.96 18.69
CA GLU A 145 -18.65 25.45 19.61
C GLU A 145 -18.17 25.22 21.05
N ARG A 146 -16.88 25.42 21.36
CA ARG A 146 -16.32 25.08 22.69
C ARG A 146 -16.25 26.24 23.70
N LYS A 147 -16.94 27.36 23.43
CA LYS A 147 -17.07 28.47 24.39
C LYS A 147 -18.52 28.97 24.49
N LYS A 148 -19.40 28.16 25.07
CA LYS A 148 -20.56 28.61 25.86
C LYS A 148 -21.20 27.40 26.52
N THR A 149 -20.80 27.12 27.76
CA THR A 149 -21.66 26.87 28.93
C THR A 149 -20.81 26.34 30.06
N VAL A 150 -20.69 27.16 31.12
CA VAL A 150 -20.04 26.83 32.38
C VAL A 150 -21.11 26.49 33.40
N LYS A 151 -20.84 25.40 34.15
CA LYS A 151 -21.36 24.99 35.48
C LYS A 151 -22.79 24.44 35.62
N LYS A 152 -22.87 23.18 36.07
CA LYS A 152 -23.22 22.82 37.46
C LYS A 152 -22.75 21.39 37.80
N GLU A 153 -22.12 21.25 38.96
CA GLU A 153 -21.82 20.01 39.71
C GLU A 153 -23.15 19.33 40.13
N VAL A 154 -23.28 18.05 40.52
CA VAL A 154 -22.55 17.24 41.54
C VAL A 154 -22.79 15.70 41.25
N PRO A 155 -22.45 14.73 42.15
CA PRO A 155 -21.47 13.65 41.95
C PRO A 155 -22.10 12.25 41.72
N VAL A 156 -21.29 11.18 41.56
CA VAL A 156 -21.45 9.84 42.24
C VAL A 156 -20.64 8.72 41.55
N LYS A 157 -19.83 8.05 42.40
CA LYS A 157 -19.34 6.65 42.45
C LYS A 157 -18.78 5.91 41.22
N LYS A 158 -17.49 5.57 41.39
CA LYS A 158 -16.86 4.22 41.32
C LYS A 158 -17.55 3.17 40.43
N THR A 159 -16.95 2.93 39.25
CA THR A 159 -16.52 1.58 38.80
C THR A 159 -15.69 1.72 37.53
N ALA A 160 -14.36 1.78 37.67
CA ALA A 160 -13.42 1.69 36.55
C ALA A 160 -12.20 0.89 37.01
N LEU A 161 -12.35 -0.43 37.04
CA LEU A 161 -11.24 -1.36 37.23
C LEU A 161 -11.56 -2.65 36.49
N GLN A 162 -11.54 -2.63 35.15
CA GLN A 162 -11.48 -3.85 34.32
C GLN A 162 -11.21 -3.64 32.82
N LYS A 163 -11.18 -2.39 32.29
CA LYS A 163 -10.93 -2.15 30.86
C LYS A 163 -9.47 -1.92 30.45
N GLU A 164 -8.51 -1.81 31.38
CA GLU A 164 -7.12 -1.47 31.03
C GLU A 164 -6.17 -2.67 30.85
N LYS A 165 -6.50 -3.88 31.33
CA LYS A 165 -5.59 -5.04 31.21
C LYS A 165 -5.56 -5.67 29.81
N HIS A 166 -6.62 -5.54 29.01
CA HIS A 166 -6.67 -6.12 27.66
C HIS A 166 -5.99 -5.26 26.58
N SER A 167 -5.95 -3.93 26.73
CA SER A 167 -5.25 -3.05 25.79
C SER A 167 -3.73 -3.14 25.93
N ALA A 168 -3.22 -3.24 27.16
CA ALA A 168 -1.78 -3.34 27.42
C ALA A 168 -1.18 -4.68 26.93
N ALA A 169 -1.91 -5.79 27.05
CA ALA A 169 -1.44 -7.10 26.58
C ALA A 169 -1.37 -7.17 25.04
N ASN A 170 -2.40 -6.67 24.35
CA ASN A 170 -2.40 -6.62 22.88
C ASN A 170 -1.38 -5.60 22.34
N ALA A 171 -1.24 -4.44 22.99
CA ALA A 171 -0.22 -3.46 22.64
C ALA A 171 1.19 -4.04 22.78
N LYS A 172 1.50 -4.69 23.91
CA LYS A 172 2.80 -5.32 24.15
C LYS A 172 3.11 -6.40 23.12
N LYS A 173 2.15 -7.30 22.84
CA LYS A 173 2.28 -8.32 21.79
C LYS A 173 2.58 -7.72 20.41
N SER A 174 1.85 -6.66 20.03
CA SER A 174 2.08 -5.98 18.75
C SER A 174 3.44 -5.28 18.65
N VAL A 175 3.96 -4.76 19.77
CA VAL A 175 5.28 -4.13 19.85
C VAL A 175 6.38 -5.18 19.70
N ASP A 176 6.22 -6.33 20.36
CA ASP A 176 7.16 -7.45 20.26
C ASP A 176 7.20 -8.02 18.83
N GLU A 177 6.05 -8.20 18.18
CA GLU A 177 5.96 -8.62 16.76
C GLU A 177 6.64 -7.64 15.81
N LYS A 178 6.43 -6.32 16.00
CA LYS A 178 7.11 -5.30 15.19
C LYS A 178 8.62 -5.36 15.39
N LYS A 179 9.09 -5.43 16.64
CA LYS A 179 10.52 -5.49 16.97
C LYS A 179 11.18 -6.73 16.38
N VAL A 180 10.55 -7.90 16.48
CA VAL A 180 11.00 -9.15 15.85
C VAL A 180 11.13 -8.99 14.35
N SER A 181 10.13 -8.38 13.70
CA SER A 181 10.16 -8.10 12.27
C SER A 181 11.32 -7.16 11.91
N ASP A 182 11.47 -6.03 12.60
CA ASP A 182 12.50 -5.03 12.30
C ASP A 182 13.92 -5.63 12.40
N LEU A 183 14.20 -6.35 13.49
CA LEU A 183 15.47 -7.07 13.67
C LEU A 183 15.69 -8.12 12.58
N TYR A 184 14.65 -8.86 12.17
CA TYR A 184 14.78 -9.86 11.11
C TYR A 184 15.27 -9.24 9.79
N TYR A 185 14.68 -8.13 9.35
CA TYR A 185 15.08 -7.45 8.12
C TYR A 185 16.42 -6.73 8.25
N GLU A 186 16.76 -6.22 9.44
CA GLU A 186 18.11 -5.69 9.71
C GLU A 186 19.18 -6.77 9.51
N GLY A 187 18.97 -7.98 10.03
CA GLY A 187 19.88 -9.09 9.82
C GLY A 187 20.02 -9.47 8.34
N LEU A 188 18.92 -9.47 7.58
CA LEU A 188 18.96 -9.70 6.12
C LEU A 188 19.76 -8.62 5.38
N LYS A 189 19.60 -7.35 5.77
CA LYS A 189 20.35 -6.22 5.21
C LYS A 189 21.85 -6.36 5.48
N LEU A 190 22.23 -6.64 6.73
CA LEU A 190 23.63 -6.85 7.13
C LEU A 190 24.24 -8.04 6.37
N TYR A 191 23.49 -9.13 6.25
CA TYR A 191 23.91 -10.29 5.47
C TYR A 191 24.16 -9.94 4.00
N LYS A 192 23.26 -9.16 3.36
CA LYS A 192 23.45 -8.68 1.98
C LYS A 192 24.71 -7.83 1.82
N GLN A 193 25.07 -7.07 2.86
CA GLN A 193 26.26 -6.22 2.89
C GLN A 193 27.56 -7.00 3.15
N GLY A 194 27.49 -8.30 3.45
CA GLY A 194 28.64 -9.12 3.81
C GLY A 194 29.06 -8.98 5.29
N ASP A 195 28.31 -8.21 6.08
CA ASP A 195 28.52 -8.02 7.53
C ASP A 195 28.01 -9.25 8.31
N LEU A 196 28.53 -10.44 7.99
CA LEU A 196 28.05 -11.74 8.48
C LEU A 196 28.04 -11.83 10.02
N LYS A 197 29.08 -11.29 10.69
CA LYS A 197 29.16 -11.27 12.16
C LYS A 197 27.99 -10.53 12.79
N LYS A 198 27.65 -9.33 12.29
CA LYS A 198 26.52 -8.55 12.80
C LYS A 198 25.18 -9.20 12.44
N ALA A 199 25.07 -9.79 11.24
CA ALA A 199 23.85 -10.51 10.86
C ALA A 199 23.55 -11.67 11.82
N VAL A 200 24.57 -12.44 12.20
CA VAL A 200 24.49 -13.50 13.20
C VAL A 200 24.00 -12.95 14.55
N GLU A 201 24.63 -11.89 15.07
CA GLU A 201 24.23 -11.27 16.34
C GLU A 201 22.77 -10.80 16.35
N ILE A 202 22.32 -10.17 15.25
CA ILE A 202 20.95 -9.70 15.11
C ILE A 202 19.96 -10.88 15.07
N TRP A 203 20.25 -11.93 14.30
CA TRP A 203 19.36 -13.09 14.23
C TRP A 203 19.31 -13.90 15.53
N GLU A 204 20.38 -13.93 16.32
CA GLU A 204 20.33 -14.48 17.68
C GLU A 204 19.40 -13.68 18.59
N GLN A 205 19.35 -12.35 18.45
CA GLN A 205 18.36 -11.52 19.16
C GLN A 205 16.93 -11.82 18.71
N VAL A 206 16.73 -12.05 17.41
CA VAL A 206 15.42 -12.47 16.89
C VAL A 206 15.00 -13.80 17.52
N LEU A 207 15.87 -14.80 17.59
CA LEU A 207 15.54 -16.10 18.20
C LEU A 207 15.35 -16.05 19.73
N LYS A 208 15.89 -15.05 20.43
CA LYS A 208 15.57 -14.81 21.85
C LYS A 208 14.13 -14.32 22.04
N LEU A 209 13.59 -13.59 21.05
CA LEU A 209 12.25 -13.02 21.09
C LEU A 209 11.21 -13.95 20.45
N ASP A 210 11.61 -14.68 19.41
CA ASP A 210 10.80 -15.65 18.67
C ASP A 210 11.62 -16.95 18.45
N PRO A 211 11.65 -17.85 19.46
CA PRO A 211 12.41 -19.09 19.41
C PRO A 211 11.99 -20.05 18.27
N ASP A 212 10.75 -19.92 17.79
CA ASP A 212 10.13 -20.82 16.81
C ASP A 212 10.34 -20.34 15.36
N SER A 213 11.03 -19.22 15.14
CA SER A 213 11.29 -18.69 13.80
C SER A 213 12.24 -19.57 12.98
N ASN A 214 11.65 -20.49 12.22
CA ASN A 214 12.38 -21.38 11.31
C ASN A 214 13.18 -20.62 10.24
N LYS A 215 12.65 -19.49 9.74
CA LYS A 215 13.33 -18.65 8.74
C LYS A 215 14.60 -18.03 9.31
N THR A 216 14.53 -17.53 10.55
CA THR A 216 15.67 -16.91 11.23
C THR A 216 16.74 -17.96 11.50
N ARG A 217 16.35 -19.15 11.96
CA ARG A 217 17.28 -20.26 12.20
C ARG A 217 18.05 -20.65 10.95
N LYS A 218 17.37 -20.83 9.81
CA LYS A 218 18.00 -21.14 8.53
C LYS A 218 18.99 -20.06 8.07
N ASN A 219 18.64 -18.78 8.24
CA ASN A 219 19.52 -17.67 7.88
C ASN A 219 20.76 -17.62 8.79
N LEU A 220 20.55 -17.80 10.10
CA LEU A 220 21.63 -17.88 11.09
C LEU A 220 22.61 -19.02 10.79
N ASP A 221 22.11 -20.22 10.52
CA ASP A 221 22.93 -21.38 10.19
C ASP A 221 23.77 -21.14 8.94
N ARG A 222 23.16 -20.52 7.91
CA ARG A 222 23.86 -20.15 6.67
C ARG A 222 24.97 -19.14 6.94
N ALA A 223 24.70 -18.04 7.62
CA ALA A 223 25.71 -17.02 7.90
C ALA A 223 26.84 -17.54 8.79
N LYS A 224 26.54 -18.39 9.79
CA LYS A 224 27.57 -19.04 10.59
C LYS A 224 28.48 -19.93 9.74
N LYS A 225 27.90 -20.72 8.83
CA LYS A 225 28.67 -21.57 7.91
C LYS A 225 29.58 -20.75 7.01
N GLU A 226 29.06 -19.69 6.39
CA GLU A 226 29.85 -18.80 5.53
C GLU A 226 30.98 -18.10 6.31
N LEU A 227 30.70 -17.66 7.54
CA LEU A 227 31.70 -17.05 8.40
C LEU A 227 32.87 -18.01 8.70
N THR A 228 32.59 -19.28 8.99
CA THR A 228 33.63 -20.29 9.24
C THR A 228 34.41 -20.74 8.00
N GLN A 229 33.87 -20.51 6.81
CA GLN A 229 34.51 -20.89 5.54
C GLN A 229 35.33 -19.75 4.92
N GLY A 230 35.15 -18.52 5.41
CA GLY A 230 35.88 -17.33 4.98
C GLY A 230 37.00 -16.88 5.92
N GLU A 231 37.21 -17.59 7.04
CA GLU A 231 38.36 -17.45 7.96
C GLU A 231 39.49 -18.41 7.56
#